data_AF-A0A7W9HK53-F1
#
_entry.id   AF-A0A7W9HK53-F1
#
_cell.length_a   1.000
_cell.length_b   1.000
_cell.length_c   1.000
_cell.angle_alpha   90.00
_cell.angle_beta   90.00
_cell.angle_gamma   90.00
#
_symmetry.space_group_name_H-M   'P 1'
#
loop_
_entity.id
_entity.type
_entity.pdbx_description
1 polymer ?
#
loop_
_entity_poly.entity_id
_entity_poly.type
_entity_poly.pdbx_seq_one_letter_code
_entity_poly.pdbx_strand_id
1 'polypeptide(L)'
;MSERQAKRLAADPAVRYVERNGVVRTSETWGLDRVDQRDLPLDDSYAAPNDGSGVTAYVVDTGIAFDHPELEGRATSGYDFIDNDSDASDCHGHGTHVAGTIGSRTYGIAKNVDLVAVRVLNCAGSGSYEQVIAGIDWVTENAPEAAVGNMSLGGSQSDALDEAVANSVEAGVAWAVAVGNEGVDACEKSPAAAPGVLTVGASDSEDRRSLWGTKGSNWGECVELFAPGSSITSITQDGKTAAWNGTSMATPHVAGAVALVLGADPDISVADANALVLDTATVNKISDPMDSPNRLLYTDDLGARDPGAPKASFASNCSSTTPDCSFDASGSSDPDGSIVSYAWDFGDGKTGTGVKAGHTYSTTAYSVTFTAKLTVTDSFDQKSTVSKQIRCHGTPSPTFPTFCIPLNS
;
A
#
# COMPACT_ATOMS: atom_id res chain seq x y z
N MET A 1 17.15 11.04 39.31
CA MET A 1 16.27 11.15 40.50
C MET A 1 15.05 10.28 40.25
N SER A 2 14.64 9.44 41.19
CA SER A 2 13.41 8.63 41.04
C SER A 2 12.15 9.49 41.24
N GLU A 3 11.01 9.04 40.74
CA GLU A 3 9.73 9.73 40.91
C GLU A 3 9.40 9.99 42.39
N ARG A 4 9.71 9.02 43.26
CA ARG A 4 9.53 9.16 44.72
C ARG A 4 10.44 10.25 45.32
N GLN A 5 11.64 10.44 44.78
CA GLN A 5 12.55 11.51 45.20
C GLN A 5 12.09 12.87 44.67
N ALA A 6 11.57 12.93 43.44
CA ALA A 6 10.99 14.15 42.84
C ALA A 6 9.78 14.66 43.64
N LYS A 7 8.87 13.75 44.04
CA LYS A 7 7.70 14.06 44.87
C LYS A 7 8.09 14.57 46.26
N ARG A 8 9.16 14.04 46.87
CA ARG A 8 9.69 14.54 48.15
C ARG A 8 10.28 15.94 48.01
N LEU A 9 11.01 16.19 46.91
CA LEU A 9 11.60 17.49 46.62
C LEU A 9 10.51 18.55 46.35
N ALA A 10 9.42 18.17 45.66
CA ALA A 10 8.29 19.05 45.39
C ALA A 10 7.46 19.42 46.64
N ALA A 11 7.59 18.66 47.72
CA ALA A 11 6.89 18.91 48.98
C ALA A 11 7.65 19.87 49.93
N ASP A 12 8.86 20.29 49.57
CA ASP A 12 9.64 21.25 50.35
C ASP A 12 9.09 22.68 50.11
N PRO A 13 8.70 23.43 51.17
CA PRO A 13 8.16 24.78 51.02
C PRO A 13 9.15 25.80 50.44
N ALA A 14 10.45 25.49 50.35
CA ALA A 14 11.45 26.29 49.65
C ALA A 14 11.49 26.01 48.13
N VAL A 15 10.82 24.97 47.64
CA VAL A 15 10.82 24.56 46.22
C VAL A 15 9.57 25.10 45.52
N ARG A 16 9.79 25.94 44.50
CA ARG A 16 8.69 26.58 43.75
C ARG A 16 7.98 25.63 42.77
N TYR A 17 8.73 24.74 42.12
CA TYR A 17 8.21 23.65 41.30
C TYR A 17 9.30 22.60 41.06
N VAL A 18 8.87 21.38 40.74
CA VAL A 18 9.73 20.30 40.24
C VAL A 18 9.10 19.82 38.95
N GLU A 19 9.85 19.89 37.85
CA GLU A 19 9.40 19.43 36.54
C GLU A 19 10.31 18.30 36.05
N ARG A 20 9.73 17.34 35.34
CA ARG A 20 10.50 16.31 34.65
C ARG A 20 11.27 16.98 33.52
N ASN A 21 12.59 16.72 33.43
CA ASN A 21 13.38 17.23 32.31
C ASN A 21 12.78 16.77 30.97
N GLY A 22 12.58 17.71 30.06
CA GLY A 22 12.10 17.47 28.69
C GLY A 22 13.26 17.34 27.71
N VAL A 23 12.99 16.69 26.58
CA VAL A 23 13.87 16.73 25.41
C VAL A 23 13.25 17.72 24.44
N VAL A 24 14.01 18.70 23.98
CA VAL A 24 13.60 19.60 22.89
C VAL A 24 13.99 18.93 21.58
N ARG A 25 13.01 18.67 20.72
CA ARG A 25 13.20 18.20 19.35
C ARG A 25 12.86 19.34 18.40
N THR A 26 13.38 19.28 17.18
CA THR A 26 12.81 20.06 16.07
C THR A 26 11.42 19.53 15.81
N SER A 27 10.42 20.39 15.58
CA SER A 27 9.08 19.91 15.28
C SER A 27 9.06 19.22 13.93
N GLU A 28 8.44 18.05 13.84
CA GLU A 28 8.15 17.41 12.57
C GLU A 28 7.07 18.20 11.82
N THR A 29 6.96 17.96 10.50
CA THR A 29 5.84 18.56 9.77
C THR A 29 4.58 17.76 10.02
N TRP A 30 3.45 18.46 10.16
CA TRP A 30 2.18 17.81 10.53
C TRP A 30 1.78 16.67 9.59
N GLY A 31 2.17 16.75 8.31
CA GLY A 31 1.86 15.71 7.32
C GLY A 31 2.57 14.40 7.62
N LEU A 32 3.86 14.46 7.96
CA LEU A 32 4.62 13.29 8.40
C LEU A 32 4.10 12.77 9.74
N ASP A 33 3.94 13.66 10.71
CA ASP A 33 3.41 13.39 12.06
C ASP A 33 2.02 12.75 12.01
N ARG A 34 1.17 13.13 11.04
CA ARG A 34 -0.16 12.54 10.96
C ARG A 34 -0.13 11.09 10.49
N VAL A 35 0.80 10.68 9.62
CA VAL A 35 0.69 9.41 8.90
C VAL A 35 1.35 8.23 9.61
N ASP A 36 2.05 8.41 10.72
CA ASP A 36 2.56 7.30 11.55
C ASP A 36 1.75 7.08 12.83
N GLN A 37 0.66 7.86 13.03
CA GLN A 37 -0.30 7.66 14.12
C GLN A 37 -1.73 7.45 13.61
N ARG A 38 -2.58 6.80 14.43
CA ARG A 38 -3.98 6.54 14.07
C ARG A 38 -4.95 7.64 14.53
N ASP A 39 -4.70 8.22 15.69
CA ASP A 39 -5.61 9.16 16.37
C ASP A 39 -4.95 10.51 16.61
N LEU A 40 -5.70 11.61 16.43
CA LEU A 40 -5.33 12.92 16.97
C LEU A 40 -5.39 12.92 18.51
N PRO A 41 -4.65 13.80 19.22
CA PRO A 41 -3.80 14.87 18.70
C PRO A 41 -2.45 14.37 18.14
N LEU A 42 -1.85 15.20 17.28
CA LEU A 42 -0.49 15.03 16.75
C LEU A 42 0.57 14.97 17.87
N ASP A 43 1.64 14.20 17.64
CA ASP A 43 2.66 13.92 18.65
C ASP A 43 4.05 14.54 18.37
N ASP A 44 4.18 15.25 17.26
CA ASP A 44 5.39 15.94 16.81
C ASP A 44 6.57 14.98 16.56
N SER A 45 6.27 13.79 16.04
CA SER A 45 7.27 12.80 15.65
C SER A 45 6.88 12.09 14.36
N TYR A 46 7.89 11.54 13.69
CA TYR A 46 7.67 10.69 12.53
C TYR A 46 8.66 9.53 12.56
N ALA A 47 8.16 8.31 12.51
CA ALA A 47 8.95 7.10 12.36
C ALA A 47 8.38 6.21 11.25
N ALA A 48 9.18 5.99 10.22
CA ALA A 48 8.87 5.01 9.18
C ALA A 48 9.47 3.63 9.54
N PRO A 49 8.83 2.52 9.12
CA PRO A 49 9.30 1.17 9.38
C PRO A 49 10.61 0.81 8.64
N ASN A 50 10.89 1.52 7.54
CA ASN A 50 12.17 1.53 6.81
C ASN A 50 12.32 2.91 6.15
N ASP A 51 13.33 3.11 5.30
CA ASP A 51 13.60 4.39 4.63
C ASP A 51 13.38 4.36 3.11
N GLY A 52 12.82 3.28 2.55
CA GLY A 52 12.62 3.12 1.09
C GLY A 52 13.89 2.86 0.30
N SER A 53 14.98 2.45 0.94
CA SER A 53 16.23 2.06 0.27
C SER A 53 16.00 1.01 -0.83
N GLY A 54 16.62 1.22 -1.99
CA GLY A 54 16.55 0.28 -3.12
C GLY A 54 15.32 0.44 -4.02
N VAL A 55 14.44 1.41 -3.72
CA VAL A 55 13.27 1.74 -4.52
C VAL A 55 13.52 3.00 -5.32
N THR A 56 12.98 3.06 -6.54
CA THR A 56 12.99 4.26 -7.38
C THR A 56 11.59 4.89 -7.45
N ALA A 57 11.48 6.16 -7.07
CA ALA A 57 10.27 6.96 -7.22
C ALA A 57 10.36 7.88 -8.44
N TYR A 58 9.49 7.67 -9.42
CA TYR A 58 9.38 8.49 -10.63
C TYR A 58 8.39 9.64 -10.42
N VAL A 59 8.87 10.87 -10.54
CA VAL A 59 8.07 12.08 -10.36
C VAL A 59 7.72 12.64 -11.73
N VAL A 60 6.51 12.33 -12.20
CA VAL A 60 5.97 12.80 -13.48
C VAL A 60 5.32 14.17 -13.26
N ASP A 61 6.08 15.25 -13.45
CA ASP A 61 5.70 16.61 -13.01
C ASP A 61 6.46 17.72 -13.78
N THR A 62 6.76 18.87 -13.14
CA THR A 62 7.49 20.02 -13.71
C THR A 62 9.01 19.86 -13.73
N GLY A 63 9.52 18.71 -13.28
CA GLY A 63 10.94 18.43 -13.05
C GLY A 63 11.33 18.43 -11.57
N ILE A 64 12.62 18.23 -11.28
CA ILE A 64 13.18 18.31 -9.91
C ILE A 64 14.42 19.22 -9.91
N ALA A 65 14.62 20.01 -8.87
CA ALA A 65 15.90 20.68 -8.61
C ALA A 65 16.90 19.72 -7.94
N PHE A 66 17.70 19.02 -8.75
CA PHE A 66 18.58 17.93 -8.33
C PHE A 66 19.62 18.33 -7.27
N ASP A 67 20.12 19.57 -7.33
CA ASP A 67 21.13 20.10 -6.41
C ASP A 67 20.55 20.55 -5.04
N HIS A 68 19.25 20.31 -4.79
CA HIS A 68 18.65 20.68 -3.52
C HIS A 68 19.29 19.88 -2.36
N PRO A 69 19.83 20.53 -1.30
CA PRO A 69 20.60 19.85 -0.25
C PRO A 69 19.85 18.73 0.49
N GLU A 70 18.52 18.84 0.56
CA GLU A 70 17.64 17.84 1.19
C GLU A 70 17.48 16.54 0.38
N LEU A 71 17.89 16.53 -0.90
CA LEU A 71 17.84 15.34 -1.77
C LEU A 71 19.14 14.52 -1.71
N GLU A 72 20.22 15.11 -1.17
CA GLU A 72 21.49 14.41 -0.87
C GLU A 72 22.09 13.65 -2.08
N GLY A 73 21.82 14.13 -3.29
CA GLY A 73 22.29 13.51 -4.54
C GLY A 73 21.49 12.30 -5.01
N ARG A 74 20.37 11.95 -4.37
CA ARG A 74 19.47 10.84 -4.74
C ARG A 74 18.50 11.19 -5.88
N ALA A 75 18.41 12.45 -6.28
CA ALA A 75 17.55 12.89 -7.37
C ALA A 75 18.33 12.98 -8.69
N THR A 76 17.78 12.40 -9.75
CA THR A 76 18.39 12.37 -11.09
C THR A 76 17.38 12.69 -12.18
N SER A 77 17.87 13.14 -13.35
CA SER A 77 17.03 13.35 -14.52
C SER A 77 16.69 12.00 -15.18
N GLY A 78 15.41 11.79 -15.45
CA GLY A 78 14.96 10.77 -16.39
C GLY A 78 14.91 11.35 -17.80
N TYR A 79 13.81 12.02 -18.13
CA TYR A 79 13.63 12.68 -19.44
C TYR A 79 12.73 13.91 -19.34
N ASP A 80 12.93 14.86 -20.25
CA ASP A 80 12.10 16.05 -20.40
C ASP A 80 11.32 16.05 -21.72
N PHE A 81 10.00 15.91 -21.62
CA PHE A 81 9.07 15.92 -22.74
C PHE A 81 8.55 17.32 -23.11
N ILE A 82 8.89 18.34 -22.32
CA ILE A 82 8.61 19.74 -22.66
C ILE A 82 9.62 20.24 -23.68
N ASP A 83 10.91 20.10 -23.38
CA ASP A 83 11.99 20.59 -24.23
C ASP A 83 12.66 19.49 -25.09
N ASN A 84 12.24 18.22 -24.89
CA ASN A 84 12.72 17.03 -25.61
C ASN A 84 14.23 16.79 -25.45
N ASP A 85 14.70 16.80 -24.20
CA ASP A 85 16.08 16.53 -23.84
C ASP A 85 16.19 15.68 -22.56
N SER A 86 17.41 15.49 -22.07
CA SER A 86 17.71 14.68 -20.88
C SER A 86 17.80 15.48 -19.59
N ASP A 87 17.42 16.77 -19.59
CA ASP A 87 17.50 17.67 -18.44
C ASP A 87 16.10 17.96 -17.89
N ALA A 88 15.62 17.08 -17.02
CA ALA A 88 14.33 17.23 -16.35
C ALA A 88 14.37 18.19 -15.15
N SER A 89 15.14 19.28 -15.24
CA SER A 89 15.27 20.29 -14.19
C SER A 89 13.96 21.06 -13.97
N ASP A 90 13.67 21.35 -12.69
CA ASP A 90 12.46 22.10 -12.32
C ASP A 90 12.63 23.61 -12.51
N CYS A 91 11.69 24.22 -13.24
CA CYS A 91 11.59 25.67 -13.39
C CYS A 91 10.31 26.27 -12.78
N HIS A 92 9.43 25.46 -12.19
CA HIS A 92 8.20 25.89 -11.54
C HIS A 92 8.29 25.78 -10.02
N GLY A 93 8.81 24.66 -9.52
CA GLY A 93 8.87 24.30 -8.10
C GLY A 93 7.89 23.20 -7.70
N HIS A 94 6.90 22.85 -8.55
CA HIS A 94 5.85 21.90 -8.18
C HIS A 94 6.43 20.49 -7.99
N GLY A 95 7.12 19.99 -9.01
CA GLY A 95 7.76 18.68 -8.97
C GLY A 95 8.83 18.57 -7.88
N THR A 96 9.60 19.62 -7.62
CA THR A 96 10.57 19.61 -6.50
C THR A 96 9.88 19.43 -5.14
N HIS A 97 8.75 20.10 -4.91
CA HIS A 97 7.98 19.98 -3.66
C HIS A 97 7.35 18.61 -3.48
N VAL A 98 6.81 18.06 -4.56
CA VAL A 98 6.28 16.70 -4.64
C VAL A 98 7.39 15.69 -4.32
N ALA A 99 8.52 15.75 -5.04
CA ALA A 99 9.69 14.89 -4.81
C ALA A 99 10.21 14.98 -3.38
N GLY A 100 10.20 16.18 -2.81
CA GLY A 100 10.58 16.42 -1.42
C GLY A 100 9.70 15.69 -0.42
N THR A 101 8.39 15.67 -0.66
CA THR A 101 7.42 14.98 0.21
C THR A 101 7.55 13.46 0.10
N ILE A 102 7.96 12.95 -1.07
CA ILE A 102 8.26 11.53 -1.25
C ILE A 102 9.52 11.17 -0.45
N GLY A 103 10.64 11.87 -0.66
CA GLY A 103 11.94 11.32 -0.31
C GLY A 103 13.02 12.29 0.18
N SER A 104 12.70 13.54 0.54
CA SER A 104 13.71 14.43 1.14
C SER A 104 14.13 13.97 2.55
N ARG A 105 15.33 14.33 2.99
CA ARG A 105 15.85 13.98 4.33
C ARG A 105 14.92 14.42 5.46
N THR A 106 14.45 15.67 5.44
CA THR A 106 13.63 16.21 6.52
C THR A 106 12.13 16.06 6.26
N TYR A 107 11.67 16.25 5.03
CA TYR A 107 10.23 16.36 4.71
C TYR A 107 9.66 15.13 4.00
N GLY A 108 10.49 14.12 3.72
CA GLY A 108 10.11 12.92 2.98
C GLY A 108 9.56 11.81 3.86
N ILE A 109 8.64 11.02 3.30
CA ILE A 109 8.16 9.76 3.85
C ILE A 109 9.26 8.68 3.76
N ALA A 110 9.75 8.40 2.54
CA ALA A 110 10.77 7.40 2.27
C ALA A 110 12.14 8.06 2.11
N LYS A 111 12.79 8.34 3.25
CA LYS A 111 13.94 9.25 3.35
C LYS A 111 15.21 8.82 2.61
N ASN A 112 15.28 7.59 2.09
CA ASN A 112 16.40 7.04 1.33
C ASN A 112 15.99 6.45 -0.03
N VAL A 113 14.80 6.80 -0.54
CA VAL A 113 14.35 6.45 -1.91
C VAL A 113 15.15 7.22 -2.96
N ASP A 114 15.40 6.60 -4.11
CA ASP A 114 15.95 7.29 -5.28
C ASP A 114 14.84 8.02 -6.03
N LEU A 115 15.11 9.25 -6.51
CA LEU A 115 14.11 10.08 -7.17
C LEU A 115 14.50 10.31 -8.63
N VAL A 116 13.58 10.05 -9.56
CA VAL A 116 13.80 10.28 -11.00
C VAL A 116 12.77 11.27 -11.51
N ALA A 117 13.24 12.40 -12.03
CA ALA A 117 12.36 13.41 -12.62
C ALA A 117 11.96 13.02 -14.05
N VAL A 118 10.65 13.04 -14.32
CA VAL A 118 10.08 12.90 -15.67
C VAL A 118 9.28 14.16 -15.94
N ARG A 119 9.88 15.09 -16.69
CA ARG A 119 9.31 16.43 -16.87
C ARG A 119 8.29 16.41 -18.00
N VAL A 120 7.02 16.57 -17.64
CA VAL A 120 5.87 16.61 -18.58
C VAL A 120 5.05 17.89 -18.45
N LEU A 121 5.38 18.74 -17.46
CA LEU A 121 4.77 20.05 -17.23
C LEU A 121 5.83 21.15 -17.38
N ASN A 122 5.44 22.25 -18.04
CA ASN A 122 6.32 23.40 -18.27
C ASN A 122 6.43 24.31 -17.04
N CYS A 123 7.16 25.42 -17.17
CA CYS A 123 7.38 26.38 -16.08
C CYS A 123 6.13 27.12 -15.58
N ALA A 124 4.98 26.95 -16.25
CA ALA A 124 3.67 27.43 -15.82
C ALA A 124 2.81 26.31 -15.22
N GLY A 125 3.37 25.11 -15.00
CA GLY A 125 2.67 23.95 -14.45
C GLY A 125 1.68 23.32 -15.44
N SER A 126 1.90 23.48 -16.75
CA SER A 126 1.00 22.99 -17.80
C SER A 126 1.70 22.04 -18.77
N GLY A 127 1.00 21.00 -19.20
CA GLY A 127 1.47 20.03 -20.18
C GLY A 127 0.30 19.44 -20.97
N SER A 128 0.60 18.82 -22.10
CA SER A 128 -0.40 18.11 -22.90
C SER A 128 -0.54 16.65 -22.45
N TYR A 129 -1.70 16.03 -22.69
CA TYR A 129 -1.87 14.60 -22.43
C TYR A 129 -0.91 13.72 -23.23
N GLU A 130 -0.52 14.15 -24.44
CA GLU A 130 0.52 13.48 -25.22
C GLU A 130 1.85 13.41 -24.46
N GLN A 131 2.28 14.52 -23.85
CA GLN A 131 3.52 14.56 -23.07
C GLN A 131 3.42 13.74 -21.77
N VAL A 132 2.24 13.77 -21.12
CA VAL A 132 2.01 12.96 -19.91
C VAL A 132 2.04 11.47 -20.24
N ILE A 133 1.34 11.04 -21.30
CA ILE A 133 1.33 9.66 -21.79
C ILE A 133 2.76 9.21 -22.16
N ALA A 134 3.51 10.04 -22.91
CA ALA A 134 4.90 9.73 -23.24
C ALA A 134 5.79 9.59 -22.00
N GLY A 135 5.54 10.38 -20.95
CA GLY A 135 6.21 10.23 -19.66
C GLY A 135 5.88 8.91 -18.96
N ILE A 136 4.61 8.51 -18.95
CA ILE A 136 4.16 7.22 -18.39
C ILE A 136 4.80 6.05 -19.15
N ASP A 137 4.77 6.09 -20.47
CA ASP A 137 5.37 5.06 -21.32
C ASP A 137 6.88 4.96 -21.05
N TRP A 138 7.58 6.09 -20.95
CA TRP A 138 9.01 6.11 -20.63
C TRP A 138 9.30 5.52 -19.25
N VAL A 139 8.50 5.83 -18.22
CA VAL A 139 8.64 5.21 -16.90
C VAL A 139 8.46 3.70 -17.03
N THR A 140 7.42 3.25 -17.73
CA THR A 140 7.12 1.83 -17.93
C THR A 140 8.27 1.08 -18.59
N GLU A 141 8.97 1.70 -19.54
CA GLU A 141 10.10 1.10 -20.25
C GLU A 141 11.42 1.12 -19.45
N ASN A 142 11.58 2.02 -18.48
CA ASN A 142 12.85 2.27 -17.80
C ASN A 142 12.83 1.95 -16.29
N ALA A 143 11.66 1.68 -15.71
CA ALA A 143 11.51 1.36 -14.30
C ALA A 143 12.25 0.06 -13.92
N PRO A 144 13.00 0.05 -12.80
CA PRO A 144 13.43 -1.20 -12.19
C PRO A 144 12.22 -1.92 -11.57
N GLU A 145 12.45 -3.14 -11.09
CA GLU A 145 11.42 -4.00 -10.47
C GLU A 145 10.71 -3.31 -9.30
N ALA A 146 11.46 -2.67 -8.39
CA ALA A 146 10.91 -1.89 -7.28
C ALA A 146 10.77 -0.41 -7.67
N ALA A 147 9.65 -0.06 -8.30
CA ALA A 147 9.36 1.31 -8.74
C ALA A 147 7.96 1.78 -8.39
N VAL A 148 7.86 3.07 -8.04
CA VAL A 148 6.58 3.77 -7.88
C VAL A 148 6.58 5.06 -8.70
N GLY A 149 5.52 5.29 -9.45
CA GLY A 149 5.25 6.54 -10.12
C GLY A 149 4.34 7.46 -9.30
N ASN A 150 4.60 8.76 -9.34
CA ASN A 150 3.76 9.79 -8.75
C ASN A 150 3.27 10.75 -9.84
N MET A 151 1.96 10.86 -10.00
CA MET A 151 1.31 11.87 -10.84
C MET A 151 0.50 12.83 -9.97
N SER A 152 1.13 13.95 -9.59
CA SER A 152 0.49 15.06 -8.87
C SER A 152 -0.19 16.04 -9.84
N LEU A 153 -0.82 15.50 -10.89
CA LEU A 153 -1.42 16.21 -12.01
C LEU A 153 -2.74 15.52 -12.40
N GLY A 154 -3.54 16.20 -13.21
CA GLY A 154 -4.77 15.64 -13.76
C GLY A 154 -5.55 16.66 -14.55
N GLY A 155 -6.62 16.20 -15.19
CA GLY A 155 -7.50 17.05 -15.97
C GLY A 155 -8.85 16.41 -16.26
N SER A 156 -9.49 16.85 -17.35
CA SER A 156 -10.71 16.22 -17.85
C SER A 156 -10.47 14.77 -18.25
N GLN A 157 -11.50 13.93 -18.13
CA GLN A 157 -11.47 12.52 -18.53
C GLN A 157 -10.81 12.29 -19.90
N SER A 158 -9.97 11.25 -19.97
CA SER A 158 -9.27 10.82 -21.18
C SER A 158 -8.96 9.33 -21.12
N ASP A 159 -9.68 8.54 -21.90
CA ASP A 159 -9.49 7.08 -22.00
C ASP A 159 -8.03 6.71 -22.34
N ALA A 160 -7.38 7.49 -23.22
CA ALA A 160 -5.99 7.24 -23.60
C ALA A 160 -5.00 7.45 -22.44
N LEU A 161 -5.24 8.42 -21.57
CA LEU A 161 -4.42 8.65 -20.39
C LEU A 161 -4.64 7.55 -19.34
N ASP A 162 -5.90 7.16 -19.13
CA ASP A 162 -6.25 6.09 -18.19
C ASP A 162 -5.72 4.73 -18.66
N GLU A 163 -5.77 4.45 -19.96
CA GLU A 163 -5.21 3.23 -20.56
C GLU A 163 -3.68 3.19 -20.45
N ALA A 164 -2.98 4.32 -20.68
CA ALA A 164 -1.53 4.38 -20.55
C ALA A 164 -1.06 4.05 -19.12
N VAL A 165 -1.69 4.63 -18.10
CA VAL A 165 -1.32 4.33 -16.71
C VAL A 165 -1.76 2.92 -16.30
N ALA A 166 -2.91 2.43 -16.75
CA ALA A 166 -3.33 1.06 -16.50
C ALA A 166 -2.35 0.04 -17.09
N ASN A 167 -1.88 0.25 -18.31
CA ASN A 167 -0.86 -0.58 -18.94
C ASN A 167 0.47 -0.54 -18.16
N SER A 168 0.84 0.62 -17.61
CA SER A 168 2.01 0.76 -16.75
C SER A 168 1.88 -0.02 -15.44
N VAL A 169 0.68 -0.01 -14.83
CA VAL A 169 0.36 -0.84 -13.66
C VAL A 169 0.46 -2.33 -13.99
N GLU A 170 -0.11 -2.77 -15.12
CA GLU A 170 -0.01 -4.16 -15.57
C GLU A 170 1.43 -4.60 -15.87
N ALA A 171 2.30 -3.66 -16.27
CA ALA A 171 3.72 -3.88 -16.48
C ALA A 171 4.54 -3.90 -15.17
N GLY A 172 3.92 -3.66 -14.01
CA GLY A 172 4.55 -3.78 -12.70
C GLY A 172 4.95 -2.47 -12.02
N VAL A 173 4.55 -1.30 -12.56
CA VAL A 173 4.83 -0.01 -11.91
C VAL A 173 3.63 0.42 -11.07
N ALA A 174 3.81 0.58 -9.75
CA ALA A 174 2.77 1.13 -8.89
C ALA A 174 2.59 2.64 -9.13
N TRP A 175 1.36 3.17 -9.09
CA TRP A 175 1.10 4.59 -9.33
C TRP A 175 0.24 5.21 -8.23
N ALA A 176 0.70 6.34 -7.68
CA ALA A 176 -0.11 7.24 -6.88
C ALA A 176 -0.53 8.45 -7.73
N VAL A 177 -1.82 8.78 -7.73
CA VAL A 177 -2.41 9.82 -8.59
C VAL A 177 -3.24 10.81 -7.77
N ALA A 178 -3.13 12.10 -8.09
CA ALA A 178 -3.95 13.14 -7.47
C ALA A 178 -5.41 13.07 -7.94
N VAL A 179 -6.35 13.13 -6.99
CA VAL A 179 -7.79 13.12 -7.33
C VAL A 179 -8.28 14.44 -7.98
N GLY A 180 -7.56 15.55 -7.79
CA GLY A 180 -7.92 16.88 -8.28
C GLY A 180 -8.59 17.78 -7.24
N ASN A 181 -8.72 19.07 -7.56
CA ASN A 181 -8.90 20.16 -6.59
C ASN A 181 -10.13 21.04 -6.86
N GLU A 182 -11.17 20.49 -7.50
CA GLU A 182 -12.36 21.25 -7.91
C GLU A 182 -13.58 21.02 -7.02
N GLY A 183 -13.55 20.03 -6.13
CA GLY A 183 -14.66 19.62 -5.28
C GLY A 183 -15.75 18.86 -6.04
N VAL A 184 -15.39 18.18 -7.11
CA VAL A 184 -16.29 17.39 -7.98
C VAL A 184 -16.04 15.89 -7.81
N ASP A 185 -16.84 15.07 -8.49
CA ASP A 185 -16.64 13.62 -8.54
C ASP A 185 -15.32 13.29 -9.25
N ALA A 186 -14.50 12.48 -8.58
CA ALA A 186 -13.20 12.01 -9.04
C ALA A 186 -13.29 11.15 -10.32
N CYS A 187 -14.39 10.43 -10.50
CA CYS A 187 -14.57 9.53 -11.62
C CYS A 187 -14.73 10.27 -12.97
N GLU A 188 -14.91 11.60 -12.94
CA GLU A 188 -14.93 12.46 -14.14
C GLU A 188 -13.53 13.01 -14.51
N LYS A 189 -12.46 12.52 -13.85
CA LYS A 189 -11.08 13.02 -13.98
C LYS A 189 -10.13 11.90 -14.37
N SER A 190 -9.11 12.27 -15.15
CA SER A 190 -7.99 11.38 -15.51
C SER A 190 -6.66 12.00 -15.06
N PRO A 191 -5.70 11.20 -14.54
CA PRO A 191 -5.73 9.74 -14.42
C PRO A 191 -6.46 9.20 -13.17
N ALA A 192 -7.19 10.05 -12.43
CA ALA A 192 -7.81 9.68 -11.16
C ALA A 192 -8.83 8.52 -11.25
N ALA A 193 -9.46 8.32 -12.41
CA ALA A 193 -10.41 7.23 -12.64
C ALA A 193 -9.75 5.95 -13.23
N ALA A 194 -8.44 5.96 -13.46
CA ALA A 194 -7.76 4.83 -14.07
C ALA A 194 -7.74 3.61 -13.14
N PRO A 195 -7.90 2.38 -13.67
CA PRO A 195 -7.88 1.19 -12.85
C PRO A 195 -6.46 0.87 -12.32
N GLY A 196 -6.38 0.35 -11.11
CA GLY A 196 -5.13 -0.16 -10.52
C GLY A 196 -4.19 0.90 -9.94
N VAL A 197 -4.55 2.18 -9.98
CA VAL A 197 -3.78 3.27 -9.35
C VAL A 197 -4.32 3.61 -7.96
N LEU A 198 -3.44 4.07 -7.07
CA LEU A 198 -3.81 4.66 -5.79
C LEU A 198 -4.25 6.13 -5.99
N THR A 199 -5.56 6.35 -6.12
CA THR A 199 -6.12 7.71 -6.26
C THR A 199 -6.30 8.39 -4.91
N VAL A 200 -5.60 9.51 -4.73
CA VAL A 200 -5.37 10.14 -3.42
C VAL A 200 -6.13 11.45 -3.25
N GLY A 201 -7.02 11.47 -2.26
CA GLY A 201 -7.68 12.67 -1.75
C GLY A 201 -6.84 13.44 -0.72
N ALA A 202 -7.13 14.73 -0.53
CA ALA A 202 -6.41 15.58 0.43
C ALA A 202 -7.18 15.74 1.74
N SER A 203 -6.49 15.61 2.87
CA SER A 203 -6.97 15.97 4.21
C SER A 203 -6.21 17.15 4.84
N ASP A 204 -6.82 17.79 5.81
CA ASP A 204 -6.18 18.80 6.67
C ASP A 204 -5.75 18.21 8.03
N SER A 205 -5.06 19.02 8.83
CA SER A 205 -4.50 18.61 10.13
C SER A 205 -5.54 18.33 11.22
N GLU A 206 -6.82 18.50 10.92
CA GLU A 206 -7.94 18.25 11.84
C GLU A 206 -8.79 17.06 11.36
N ASP A 207 -8.21 16.18 10.53
CA ASP A 207 -8.87 15.04 9.92
C ASP A 207 -10.16 15.42 9.18
N ARG A 208 -10.11 16.49 8.39
CA ARG A 208 -11.20 16.83 7.46
C ARG A 208 -10.73 16.67 6.03
N ARG A 209 -11.65 16.32 5.13
CA ARG A 209 -11.40 16.47 3.69
C ARG A 209 -11.05 17.94 3.42
N SER A 210 -9.99 18.18 2.65
CA SER A 210 -9.47 19.52 2.42
C SER A 210 -10.43 20.36 1.59
N LEU A 211 -10.67 21.59 2.05
CA LEU A 211 -11.46 22.62 1.38
C LEU A 211 -10.64 23.89 1.22
N TRP A 212 -10.66 24.48 0.02
CA TRP A 212 -9.90 25.68 -0.34
C TRP A 212 -10.86 26.74 -0.89
N GLY A 213 -11.67 27.30 0.01
CA GLY A 213 -12.73 28.24 -0.33
C GLY A 213 -13.94 27.53 -0.90
N THR A 214 -14.30 27.82 -2.16
CA THR A 214 -15.45 27.19 -2.85
C THR A 214 -15.08 25.89 -3.56
N LYS A 215 -13.80 25.52 -3.55
CA LYS A 215 -13.27 24.27 -4.11
C LYS A 215 -12.75 23.39 -2.98
N GLY A 216 -12.36 22.17 -3.29
CA GLY A 216 -11.73 21.27 -2.35
C GLY A 216 -11.18 20.03 -3.04
N SER A 217 -10.71 19.07 -2.26
CA SER A 217 -10.41 17.74 -2.77
C SER A 217 -11.64 17.19 -3.49
N ASN A 218 -11.43 16.68 -4.70
CA ASN A 218 -12.42 15.83 -5.36
C ASN A 218 -12.72 14.60 -4.48
N TRP A 219 -13.85 13.96 -4.74
CA TRP A 219 -14.45 12.93 -3.89
C TRP A 219 -15.15 11.87 -4.75
N GLY A 220 -15.61 10.78 -4.13
CA GLY A 220 -16.39 9.75 -4.81
C GLY A 220 -15.73 8.38 -4.77
N GLU A 221 -16.31 7.42 -5.46
CA GLU A 221 -15.90 6.01 -5.40
C GLU A 221 -14.52 5.75 -6.05
N CYS A 222 -14.06 6.63 -6.94
CA CYS A 222 -12.73 6.54 -7.53
C CYS A 222 -11.61 7.03 -6.59
N VAL A 223 -11.94 7.59 -5.41
CA VAL A 223 -10.94 7.85 -4.37
C VAL A 223 -10.64 6.55 -3.64
N GLU A 224 -9.37 6.20 -3.47
CA GLU A 224 -9.01 5.00 -2.70
C GLU A 224 -8.69 5.30 -1.24
N LEU A 225 -8.04 6.44 -0.99
CA LEU A 225 -7.68 6.93 0.34
C LEU A 225 -7.42 8.45 0.35
N PHE A 226 -7.37 9.00 1.55
CA PHE A 226 -6.92 10.36 1.82
C PHE A 226 -5.51 10.36 2.41
N ALA A 227 -4.76 11.44 2.15
CA ALA A 227 -3.49 11.73 2.79
C ALA A 227 -3.37 13.25 3.07
N PRO A 228 -2.44 13.67 3.95
CA PRO A 228 -2.20 15.08 4.25
C PRO A 228 -1.96 15.92 3.00
N GLY A 229 -2.83 16.90 2.73
CA GLY A 229 -2.74 17.72 1.51
C GLY A 229 -2.91 19.23 1.72
N SER A 230 -3.19 19.70 2.95
CA SER A 230 -3.30 21.13 3.25
C SER A 230 -2.11 21.65 4.07
N SER A 231 -1.48 22.73 3.62
CA SER A 231 -0.31 23.35 4.27
C SER A 231 0.85 22.37 4.49
N ILE A 232 1.13 21.56 3.46
CA ILE A 232 2.23 20.60 3.46
C ILE A 232 3.54 21.32 3.17
N THR A 233 4.47 21.23 4.13
CA THR A 233 5.79 21.83 4.00
C THR A 233 6.74 20.85 3.33
N SER A 234 7.36 21.28 2.23
CA SER A 234 8.39 20.53 1.52
C SER A 234 9.36 21.52 0.84
N ILE A 235 10.32 20.99 0.08
CA ILE A 235 11.39 21.75 -0.58
C ILE A 235 10.93 22.41 -1.87
N THR A 236 11.65 23.43 -2.31
CA THR A 236 11.38 24.18 -3.53
C THR A 236 12.63 24.29 -4.40
N GLN A 237 12.43 24.47 -5.69
CA GLN A 237 13.47 24.57 -6.71
C GLN A 237 14.53 25.65 -6.46
N ASP A 238 14.21 26.67 -5.68
CA ASP A 238 15.13 27.76 -5.32
C ASP A 238 16.01 27.46 -4.10
N GLY A 239 16.06 26.20 -3.65
CA GLY A 239 16.87 25.76 -2.52
C GLY A 239 16.25 26.05 -1.15
N LYS A 240 14.93 26.31 -1.11
CA LYS A 240 14.19 26.67 0.11
C LYS A 240 13.09 25.65 0.40
N THR A 241 12.17 26.03 1.29
CA THR A 241 10.97 25.26 1.61
C THR A 241 9.73 26.15 1.53
N ALA A 242 8.59 25.54 1.24
CA ALA A 242 7.30 26.22 1.20
C ALA A 242 6.18 25.27 1.67
N ALA A 243 5.09 25.87 2.20
CA ALA A 243 3.89 25.15 2.57
C ALA A 243 2.80 25.33 1.51
N TRP A 244 2.37 24.24 0.86
CA TRP A 244 1.38 24.26 -0.22
C TRP A 244 0.14 23.42 0.09
N ASN A 245 -0.90 23.67 -0.69
CA ASN A 245 -2.18 23.00 -0.58
C ASN A 245 -2.51 22.30 -1.90
N GLY A 246 -3.03 21.08 -1.83
CA GLY A 246 -3.54 20.37 -2.98
C GLY A 246 -3.52 18.87 -2.78
N THR A 247 -4.34 18.17 -3.56
CA THR A 247 -4.22 16.72 -3.73
C THR A 247 -2.85 16.33 -4.27
N SER A 248 -2.23 17.21 -5.08
CA SER A 248 -0.83 17.13 -5.49
C SER A 248 0.18 17.02 -4.33
N MET A 249 -0.14 17.53 -3.14
CA MET A 249 0.69 17.38 -1.93
C MET A 249 0.31 16.13 -1.11
N ALA A 250 -0.92 15.63 -1.25
CA ALA A 250 -1.36 14.39 -0.62
C ALA A 250 -0.79 13.16 -1.33
N THR A 251 -0.83 13.14 -2.66
CA THR A 251 -0.31 12.04 -3.50
C THR A 251 1.12 11.61 -3.17
N PRO A 252 2.11 12.50 -3.01
CA PRO A 252 3.47 12.09 -2.70
C PRO A 252 3.63 11.45 -1.31
N HIS A 253 2.71 11.68 -0.36
CA HIS A 253 2.73 10.91 0.89
C HIS A 253 2.45 9.43 0.61
N VAL A 254 1.48 9.14 -0.27
CA VAL A 254 1.13 7.77 -0.66
C VAL A 254 2.21 7.16 -1.54
N ALA A 255 2.79 7.91 -2.49
CA ALA A 255 3.92 7.41 -3.28
C ALA A 255 5.11 7.03 -2.39
N GLY A 256 5.43 7.86 -1.38
CA GLY A 256 6.43 7.52 -0.37
C GLY A 256 6.05 6.28 0.44
N ALA A 257 4.78 6.12 0.82
CA ALA A 257 4.30 4.94 1.53
C ALA A 257 4.43 3.65 0.70
N VAL A 258 4.12 3.70 -0.60
CA VAL A 258 4.38 2.59 -1.53
C VAL A 258 5.88 2.30 -1.61
N ALA A 259 6.75 3.32 -1.61
CA ALA A 259 8.19 3.10 -1.56
C ALA A 259 8.64 2.41 -0.26
N LEU A 260 7.98 2.66 0.87
CA LEU A 260 8.24 1.90 2.12
C LEU A 260 7.83 0.42 1.97
N VAL A 261 6.71 0.14 1.30
CA VAL A 261 6.26 -1.24 1.01
C VAL A 261 7.27 -1.96 0.11
N LEU A 262 7.61 -1.36 -1.03
CA LEU A 262 8.58 -1.92 -1.99
C LEU A 262 9.98 -2.06 -1.39
N GLY A 263 10.36 -1.18 -0.45
CA GLY A 263 11.64 -1.28 0.26
C GLY A 263 11.69 -2.43 1.26
N ALA A 264 10.53 -2.89 1.75
CA ALA A 264 10.43 -4.07 2.61
C ALA A 264 10.35 -5.37 1.80
N ASP A 265 9.63 -5.35 0.68
CA ASP A 265 9.46 -6.48 -0.23
C ASP A 265 9.53 -6.02 -1.69
N PRO A 266 10.72 -6.07 -2.32
CA PRO A 266 10.90 -5.64 -3.71
C PRO A 266 10.17 -6.50 -4.75
N ASP A 267 9.79 -7.73 -4.39
CA ASP A 267 9.17 -8.72 -5.30
C ASP A 267 7.63 -8.70 -5.19
N ILE A 268 7.06 -7.87 -4.31
CA ILE A 268 5.62 -7.76 -4.10
C ILE A 268 4.90 -7.32 -5.39
N SER A 269 3.75 -7.91 -5.67
CA SER A 269 2.93 -7.47 -6.81
C SER A 269 2.36 -6.08 -6.56
N VAL A 270 2.14 -5.28 -7.62
CA VAL A 270 1.51 -3.95 -7.49
C VAL A 270 0.14 -4.03 -6.80
N ALA A 271 -0.64 -5.07 -7.11
CA ALA A 271 -1.96 -5.28 -6.49
C ALA A 271 -1.84 -5.54 -4.98
N ASP A 272 -0.89 -6.37 -4.55
CA ASP A 272 -0.66 -6.67 -3.14
C ASP A 272 -0.05 -5.46 -2.39
N ALA A 273 0.80 -4.66 -3.06
CA ALA A 273 1.34 -3.42 -2.51
C ALA A 273 0.23 -2.38 -2.26
N ASN A 274 -0.65 -2.17 -3.25
CA ASN A 274 -1.81 -1.28 -3.11
C ASN A 274 -2.74 -1.78 -2.00
N ALA A 275 -3.05 -3.08 -1.97
CA ALA A 275 -3.88 -3.67 -0.93
C ALA A 275 -3.27 -3.44 0.47
N LEU A 276 -1.96 -3.63 0.64
CA LEU A 276 -1.29 -3.40 1.91
C LEU A 276 -1.42 -1.93 2.37
N VAL A 277 -1.21 -0.96 1.49
CA VAL A 277 -1.40 0.46 1.81
C VAL A 277 -2.85 0.74 2.24
N LEU A 278 -3.84 0.19 1.51
CA LEU A 278 -5.26 0.42 1.76
C LEU A 278 -5.79 -0.28 3.02
N ASP A 279 -5.34 -1.49 3.30
CA ASP A 279 -5.76 -2.29 4.46
C ASP A 279 -5.13 -1.80 5.76
N THR A 280 -3.94 -1.22 5.67
CA THR A 280 -3.22 -0.62 6.79
C THR A 280 -3.77 0.76 7.18
N ALA A 281 -4.40 1.44 6.22
CA ALA A 281 -4.92 2.80 6.38
C ALA A 281 -5.85 2.93 7.60
N THR A 282 -5.75 4.08 8.27
CA THR A 282 -6.63 4.41 9.38
C THR A 282 -8.04 4.71 8.87
N VAL A 283 -9.03 3.96 9.32
CA VAL A 283 -10.42 4.10 8.88
C VAL A 283 -11.23 5.06 9.75
N ASN A 284 -12.25 5.69 9.15
CA ASN A 284 -13.27 6.48 9.84
C ASN A 284 -12.74 7.70 10.62
N LYS A 285 -11.67 8.33 10.15
CA LYS A 285 -11.12 9.57 10.74
C LYS A 285 -11.49 10.81 9.96
N ILE A 286 -11.53 10.70 8.63
CA ILE A 286 -11.85 11.83 7.77
C ILE A 286 -13.30 12.23 8.01
N SER A 287 -13.50 13.46 8.41
CA SER A 287 -14.81 14.11 8.44
C SER A 287 -15.12 14.70 7.07
N ASP A 288 -16.39 14.59 6.69
CA ASP A 288 -16.90 14.92 5.35
C ASP A 288 -16.14 14.24 4.19
N PRO A 289 -15.95 12.90 4.20
CA PRO A 289 -15.34 12.19 3.08
C PRO A 289 -16.25 12.18 1.85
N MET A 290 -17.49 12.70 1.95
CA MET A 290 -18.57 12.55 0.98
C MET A 290 -18.82 11.05 0.73
N ASP A 291 -19.01 10.64 -0.53
CA ASP A 291 -19.21 9.24 -0.91
C ASP A 291 -17.89 8.45 -1.08
N SER A 292 -16.76 9.02 -0.64
CA SER A 292 -15.45 8.38 -0.75
C SER A 292 -15.22 7.34 0.35
N PRO A 293 -14.43 6.28 0.09
CA PRO A 293 -13.87 5.43 1.14
C PRO A 293 -13.18 6.25 2.24
N ASN A 294 -13.58 6.05 3.49
CA ASN A 294 -13.02 6.78 4.63
C ASN A 294 -11.76 6.08 5.16
N ARG A 295 -10.69 6.21 4.38
CA ARG A 295 -9.35 5.68 4.67
C ARG A 295 -8.36 6.85 4.70
N LEU A 296 -7.53 6.93 5.71
CA LEU A 296 -6.45 7.90 5.85
C LEU A 296 -5.12 7.15 5.92
N LEU A 297 -4.16 7.54 5.09
CA LEU A 297 -2.83 6.93 5.01
C LEU A 297 -2.22 6.69 6.40
N TYR A 298 -1.66 5.49 6.60
CA TYR A 298 -0.94 5.08 7.79
C TYR A 298 0.33 4.32 7.39
N THR A 299 1.47 4.65 7.99
CA THR A 299 2.80 4.24 7.50
C THR A 299 3.58 3.32 8.44
N ASP A 300 3.31 3.36 9.75
CA ASP A 300 4.09 2.62 10.78
C ASP A 300 4.09 1.09 10.53
N ASP A 301 2.96 0.55 10.04
CA ASP A 301 2.80 -0.89 9.78
C ASP A 301 3.23 -1.33 8.36
N LEU A 302 3.72 -0.43 7.48
CA LEU A 302 3.98 -0.73 6.06
C LEU A 302 5.29 -1.50 5.77
N GLY A 303 6.15 -1.69 6.76
CA GLY A 303 7.42 -2.44 6.62
C GLY A 303 7.57 -3.60 7.59
N ALA A 304 6.52 -3.89 8.37
CA ALA A 304 6.48 -4.98 9.33
C ALA A 304 5.31 -5.92 9.00
N ARG A 305 5.40 -6.64 7.88
CA ARG A 305 4.53 -7.81 7.71
C ARG A 305 5.16 -9.00 8.43
N ASP A 306 4.58 -9.36 9.57
CA ASP A 306 4.16 -10.75 9.75
C ASP A 306 2.80 -10.81 9.05
N PRO A 307 2.75 -11.04 7.71
CA PRO A 307 1.46 -11.14 7.04
C PRO A 307 0.73 -12.27 7.76
N GLY A 308 -0.51 -12.07 8.19
CA GLY A 308 -1.14 -13.08 9.02
C GLY A 308 -1.24 -14.39 8.25
N ALA A 309 -0.51 -15.43 8.65
CA ALA A 309 -0.49 -16.69 7.91
C ALA A 309 -1.91 -17.17 7.54
N PRO A 310 -2.14 -17.71 6.33
CA PRO A 310 -3.48 -18.06 5.87
C PRO A 310 -4.15 -19.05 6.83
N LYS A 311 -5.47 -19.12 6.79
CA LYS A 311 -6.24 -20.08 7.58
C LYS A 311 -6.77 -21.18 6.68
N ALA A 312 -6.09 -22.32 6.68
CA ALA A 312 -6.54 -23.51 5.98
C ALA A 312 -7.83 -24.07 6.61
N SER A 313 -8.85 -24.30 5.79
CA SER A 313 -10.12 -24.89 6.21
C SER A 313 -10.76 -25.66 5.07
N PHE A 314 -11.27 -26.86 5.35
CA PHE A 314 -12.04 -27.60 4.35
C PHE A 314 -13.18 -28.44 4.94
N ALA A 315 -14.20 -28.66 4.12
CA ALA A 315 -15.22 -29.68 4.33
C ALA A 315 -14.84 -30.96 3.58
N SER A 316 -15.14 -32.11 4.18
CA SER A 316 -14.96 -33.44 3.55
C SER A 316 -16.29 -34.18 3.58
N ASN A 317 -16.69 -34.74 2.45
CA ASN A 317 -17.90 -35.54 2.33
C ASN A 317 -17.57 -36.85 1.61
N CYS A 318 -17.97 -37.99 2.18
CA CYS A 318 -17.69 -39.30 1.60
C CYS A 318 -18.98 -40.07 1.35
N SER A 319 -18.97 -40.88 0.29
CA SER A 319 -20.05 -41.80 -0.03
C SER A 319 -20.17 -42.89 1.04
N SER A 320 -21.41 -43.20 1.43
CA SER A 320 -21.71 -44.29 2.36
C SER A 320 -21.74 -45.67 1.68
N THR A 321 -21.63 -45.72 0.35
CA THR A 321 -21.74 -46.95 -0.45
C THR A 321 -20.56 -47.18 -1.38
N THR A 322 -19.68 -46.19 -1.56
CA THR A 322 -18.45 -46.26 -2.37
C THR A 322 -17.30 -45.61 -1.61
N PRO A 323 -16.03 -45.87 -1.97
CA PRO A 323 -14.88 -45.27 -1.28
C PRO A 323 -14.53 -43.85 -1.78
N ASP A 324 -15.47 -43.19 -2.46
CA ASP A 324 -15.28 -41.85 -3.03
C ASP A 324 -15.53 -40.77 -1.97
N CYS A 325 -14.62 -39.80 -1.89
CA CYS A 325 -14.73 -38.62 -1.05
C CYS A 325 -14.50 -37.35 -1.89
N SER A 326 -15.24 -36.29 -1.56
CA SER A 326 -15.02 -34.93 -2.06
C SER A 326 -14.54 -34.02 -0.93
N PHE A 327 -13.68 -33.06 -1.30
CA PHE A 327 -13.06 -32.09 -0.41
C PHE A 327 -13.29 -30.68 -0.96
N ASP A 328 -13.71 -29.76 -0.10
CA ASP A 328 -14.00 -28.37 -0.47
C ASP A 328 -13.28 -27.41 0.47
N ALA A 329 -12.25 -26.72 -0.04
CA ALA A 329 -11.42 -25.76 0.69
C ALA A 329 -11.93 -24.32 0.60
N SER A 330 -13.13 -24.07 0.04
CA SER A 330 -13.66 -22.71 -0.12
C SER A 330 -13.87 -21.93 1.18
N GLY A 331 -13.78 -22.61 2.34
CA GLY A 331 -13.80 -21.98 3.66
C GLY A 331 -12.44 -21.52 4.16
N SER A 332 -11.36 -21.72 3.39
CA SER A 332 -10.04 -21.16 3.71
C SER A 332 -10.06 -19.66 3.48
N SER A 333 -9.37 -18.91 4.33
CA SER A 333 -9.34 -17.45 4.30
C SER A 333 -7.93 -16.96 4.57
N ASP A 334 -7.62 -15.77 4.09
CA ASP A 334 -6.40 -15.07 4.43
C ASP A 334 -6.80 -13.71 5.03
N PRO A 335 -6.26 -13.34 6.20
CA PRO A 335 -6.63 -12.09 6.86
C PRO A 335 -6.16 -10.84 6.09
N ASP A 336 -5.11 -10.95 5.27
CA ASP A 336 -4.44 -9.78 4.69
C ASP A 336 -3.85 -10.02 3.29
N GLY A 337 -4.03 -11.21 2.70
CA GLY A 337 -3.62 -11.56 1.35
C GLY A 337 -4.69 -12.34 0.58
N SER A 338 -4.24 -13.01 -0.48
CA SER A 338 -5.06 -13.94 -1.25
C SER A 338 -4.43 -15.33 -1.25
N ILE A 339 -5.25 -16.38 -1.16
CA ILE A 339 -4.75 -17.76 -1.29
C ILE A 339 -4.46 -18.06 -2.76
N VAL A 340 -3.17 -18.22 -3.11
CA VAL A 340 -2.73 -18.45 -4.49
C VAL A 340 -2.58 -19.94 -4.84
N SER A 341 -2.46 -20.82 -3.84
CA SER A 341 -2.39 -22.27 -4.12
C SER A 341 -3.03 -23.16 -3.06
N TYR A 342 -3.54 -24.31 -3.52
CA TYR A 342 -4.16 -25.36 -2.72
C TYR A 342 -3.52 -26.71 -3.09
N ALA A 343 -2.90 -27.36 -2.12
CA ALA A 343 -2.26 -28.66 -2.27
C ALA A 343 -2.88 -29.69 -1.31
N TRP A 344 -3.27 -30.84 -1.86
CA TRP A 344 -3.89 -31.94 -1.13
C TRP A 344 -2.93 -33.13 -1.02
N ASP A 345 -2.86 -33.72 0.17
CA ASP A 345 -2.32 -35.05 0.43
C ASP A 345 -3.43 -35.88 1.06
N PHE A 346 -3.86 -36.96 0.39
CA PHE A 346 -4.96 -37.78 0.86
C PHE A 346 -4.53 -38.81 1.92
N GLY A 347 -3.25 -38.91 2.25
CA GLY A 347 -2.71 -39.80 3.28
C GLY A 347 -2.55 -41.25 2.83
N ASP A 348 -2.81 -41.57 1.56
CA ASP A 348 -2.57 -42.87 0.92
C ASP A 348 -1.45 -42.83 -0.13
N GLY A 349 -0.68 -41.73 -0.16
CA GLY A 349 0.41 -41.49 -1.10
C GLY A 349 -0.01 -40.82 -2.40
N LYS A 350 -1.31 -40.49 -2.57
CA LYS A 350 -1.80 -39.70 -3.71
C LYS A 350 -2.04 -38.24 -3.29
N THR A 351 -1.91 -37.35 -4.26
CA THR A 351 -2.03 -35.89 -4.08
C THR A 351 -3.06 -35.29 -5.03
N GLY A 352 -3.45 -34.05 -4.78
CA GLY A 352 -4.33 -33.26 -5.65
C GLY A 352 -4.08 -31.77 -5.51
N THR A 353 -4.74 -30.95 -6.33
CA THR A 353 -4.64 -29.49 -6.30
C THR A 353 -6.00 -28.83 -6.51
N GLY A 354 -6.09 -27.53 -6.21
CA GLY A 354 -7.27 -26.70 -6.44
C GLY A 354 -8.22 -26.61 -5.24
N VAL A 355 -9.12 -25.63 -5.27
CA VAL A 355 -10.07 -25.32 -4.18
C VAL A 355 -10.96 -26.52 -3.86
N LYS A 356 -11.34 -27.30 -4.88
CA LYS A 356 -12.13 -28.53 -4.73
C LYS A 356 -11.37 -29.70 -5.30
N ALA A 357 -11.41 -30.82 -4.58
CA ALA A 357 -10.77 -32.06 -5.00
C ALA A 357 -11.67 -33.28 -4.76
N GLY A 358 -11.50 -34.32 -5.56
CA GLY A 358 -12.15 -35.62 -5.39
C GLY A 358 -11.10 -36.72 -5.29
N HIS A 359 -11.35 -37.72 -4.46
CA HIS A 359 -10.45 -38.85 -4.26
C HIS A 359 -11.18 -40.15 -3.96
N THR A 360 -10.67 -41.26 -4.50
CA THR A 360 -11.18 -42.61 -4.26
C THR A 360 -10.15 -43.42 -3.48
N TYR A 361 -10.49 -43.78 -2.24
CA TYR A 361 -9.61 -44.57 -1.38
C TYR A 361 -9.63 -46.06 -1.75
N SER A 362 -8.51 -46.75 -1.54
CA SER A 362 -8.43 -48.20 -1.67
C SER A 362 -7.77 -48.81 -0.44
N THR A 363 -8.33 -49.91 0.05
CA THR A 363 -7.79 -50.63 1.20
C THR A 363 -8.14 -52.11 1.13
N THR A 364 -7.20 -52.96 1.52
CA THR A 364 -7.42 -54.39 1.75
C THR A 364 -7.66 -54.70 3.23
N ALA A 365 -7.45 -53.73 4.12
CA ALA A 365 -7.68 -53.87 5.55
C ALA A 365 -9.16 -53.67 5.89
N TYR A 366 -9.64 -54.41 6.91
CA TYR A 366 -11.01 -54.30 7.39
C TYR A 366 -11.41 -52.87 7.83
N SER A 367 -10.44 -52.14 8.40
CA SER A 367 -10.60 -50.74 8.78
C SER A 367 -9.23 -50.07 8.71
N VAL A 368 -9.14 -48.98 7.95
CA VAL A 368 -7.96 -48.12 7.89
C VAL A 368 -8.38 -46.67 8.07
N THR A 369 -7.52 -45.85 8.64
CA THR A 369 -7.76 -44.42 8.77
C THR A 369 -6.67 -43.68 8.02
N PHE A 370 -7.07 -42.88 7.04
CA PHE A 370 -6.22 -41.98 6.28
C PHE A 370 -6.29 -40.58 6.87
N THR A 371 -5.21 -39.82 6.75
CA THR A 371 -5.18 -38.41 7.16
C THR A 371 -5.15 -37.55 5.91
N ALA A 372 -6.30 -36.98 5.54
CA ALA A 372 -6.38 -36.02 4.45
C ALA A 372 -5.89 -34.67 4.96
N LYS A 373 -4.84 -34.13 4.33
CA LYS A 373 -4.20 -32.86 4.66
C LYS A 373 -4.38 -31.87 3.51
N LEU A 374 -4.84 -30.67 3.86
CA LEU A 374 -4.80 -29.50 2.99
C LEU A 374 -3.61 -28.63 3.40
N THR A 375 -2.85 -28.15 2.42
CA THR A 375 -1.91 -27.04 2.56
C THR A 375 -2.38 -25.91 1.65
N VAL A 376 -2.61 -24.73 2.22
CA VAL A 376 -2.85 -23.51 1.44
C VAL A 376 -1.61 -22.64 1.52
N THR A 377 -1.31 -21.95 0.43
CA THR A 377 -0.24 -20.96 0.35
C THR A 377 -0.84 -19.64 -0.11
N ASP A 378 -0.49 -18.55 0.56
CA ASP A 378 -0.93 -17.19 0.23
C ASP A 378 -0.02 -16.50 -0.79
N SER A 379 -0.35 -15.27 -1.17
CA SER A 379 0.44 -14.41 -2.05
C SER A 379 1.79 -14.01 -1.46
N PHE A 380 2.05 -14.30 -0.18
CA PHE A 380 3.31 -14.04 0.54
C PHE A 380 4.13 -15.33 0.79
N ASP A 381 3.81 -16.43 0.08
CA ASP A 381 4.39 -17.78 0.22
C ASP A 381 4.26 -18.42 1.63
N GLN A 382 3.46 -17.84 2.50
CA GLN A 382 3.17 -18.38 3.81
C GLN A 382 2.20 -19.53 3.69
N LYS A 383 2.38 -20.51 4.58
CA LYS A 383 1.69 -21.80 4.48
C LYS A 383 0.92 -22.10 5.73
N SER A 384 -0.28 -22.61 5.53
CA SER A 384 -1.12 -23.12 6.60
C SER A 384 -1.66 -24.48 6.25
N THR A 385 -1.79 -25.33 7.25
CA THR A 385 -2.22 -26.72 7.05
C THR A 385 -3.32 -27.11 8.02
N VAL A 386 -4.28 -27.87 7.52
CA VAL A 386 -5.33 -28.49 8.31
C VAL A 386 -5.50 -29.93 7.87
N SER A 387 -5.87 -30.82 8.78
CA SER A 387 -6.04 -32.24 8.50
C SER A 387 -7.34 -32.78 9.08
N LYS A 388 -7.95 -33.73 8.38
CA LYS A 388 -9.11 -34.50 8.84
C LYS A 388 -8.86 -35.98 8.64
N GLN A 389 -9.37 -36.80 9.55
CA GLN A 389 -9.26 -38.25 9.42
C GLN A 389 -10.43 -38.81 8.62
N ILE A 390 -10.10 -39.67 7.65
CA ILE A 390 -11.07 -40.41 6.83
C ILE A 390 -10.94 -41.88 7.18
N ARG A 391 -12.00 -42.48 7.73
CA ARG A 391 -12.03 -43.92 8.03
C ARG A 391 -12.66 -44.67 6.88
N CYS A 392 -11.92 -45.61 6.31
CA CYS A 392 -12.41 -46.47 5.24
C CYS A 392 -12.47 -47.92 5.71
N HIS A 393 -13.56 -48.60 5.35
CA HIS A 393 -13.82 -49.98 5.71
C HIS A 393 -13.67 -50.88 4.48
N GLY A 394 -12.60 -51.68 4.46
CA GLY A 394 -12.44 -52.76 3.49
C GLY A 394 -13.21 -54.00 3.92
N THR A 395 -13.54 -54.88 2.99
CA THR A 395 -14.40 -56.03 3.28
C THR A 395 -13.62 -57.35 3.17
N PRO A 396 -13.86 -58.32 4.06
CA PRO A 396 -13.26 -59.65 3.97
C PRO A 396 -14.01 -60.56 2.97
N SER A 397 -15.10 -60.10 2.35
CA SER A 397 -15.97 -60.89 1.45
C SER A 397 -16.65 -59.98 0.40
N PRO A 398 -16.85 -60.45 -0.85
CA PRO A 398 -17.34 -59.64 -1.99
C PRO A 398 -18.77 -59.10 -1.89
N THR A 399 -19.52 -59.40 -0.83
CA THR A 399 -20.94 -59.01 -0.68
C THR A 399 -21.17 -57.66 0.02
N PHE A 400 -20.12 -57.00 0.49
CA PHE A 400 -20.21 -55.65 1.06
C PHE A 400 -19.24 -54.71 0.31
N PRO A 401 -19.68 -53.52 -0.14
CA PRO A 401 -18.80 -52.57 -0.83
C PRO A 401 -17.89 -51.82 0.15
N THR A 402 -16.70 -51.44 -0.29
CA THR A 402 -15.82 -50.52 0.44
C THR A 402 -16.47 -49.14 0.51
N PHE A 403 -16.46 -48.52 1.70
CA PHE A 403 -16.98 -47.17 1.90
C PHE A 403 -16.11 -46.40 2.89
N CYS A 404 -16.23 -45.07 2.89
CA CYS A 404 -15.46 -44.18 3.76
C CYS A 404 -16.37 -43.19 4.50
N ILE A 405 -15.96 -42.79 5.70
CA ILE A 405 -16.65 -41.78 6.50
C ILE A 405 -15.65 -40.77 7.06
N PRO A 406 -15.94 -39.46 7.03
CA PRO A 406 -15.17 -38.47 7.77
C PRO A 406 -15.31 -38.72 9.27
N LEU A 407 -14.20 -38.62 10.00
CA LEU A 407 -14.23 -38.57 11.45
C LEU A 407 -14.30 -37.09 11.85
N ASN A 408 -15.43 -36.67 12.43
CA ASN A 408 -15.55 -35.32 12.98
C ASN A 408 -14.56 -35.18 14.15
N SER A 409 -13.65 -34.22 14.02
CA SER A 409 -12.85 -33.67 15.12
C SER A 409 -13.61 -32.57 15.82
#